data_AF-A0A372NQH6-F1
#
_entry.id   AF-A0A372NQH6-F1
#
_cell.length_a   1.000
_cell.length_b   1.000
_cell.length_c   1.000
_cell.angle_alpha   90.00
_cell.angle_beta   90.00
_cell.angle_gamma   90.00
#
_symmetry.space_group_name_H-M   'P 1'
#
loop_
_entity.id
_entity.type
_entity.pdbx_description
1 polymer ?
#
loop_
_entity_poly.entity_id
_entity_poly.type
_entity_poly.pdbx_seq_one_letter_code
_entity_poly.pdbx_strand_id
1 'polypeptide(L)' 'MSLQYISDDAGNHTAVIIPINEWNEITAKHADLKELQDKPESAVKKKPSEYAGTMSKEEAQKFIEYVEQSRNEWERDF' A
#
# COMPACT_ATOMS: atom_id res chain seq x y z
N MET A 1 25.48 -17.05 -6.47
CA MET A 1 24.09 -17.53 -6.56
C MET A 1 23.93 -18.43 -7.76
N SER A 2 23.87 -19.74 -7.53
CA SER A 2 23.56 -20.75 -8.55
C SER A 2 22.10 -21.16 -8.39
N LEU A 3 21.20 -20.46 -9.08
CA LEU A 3 19.77 -20.78 -9.04
C LEU A 3 19.50 -22.01 -9.91
N GLN A 4 18.83 -23.01 -9.34
CA GLN A 4 18.30 -24.13 -10.10
C GLN A 4 16.79 -23.97 -10.22
N TYR A 5 16.28 -24.12 -11.45
CA TYR A 5 14.86 -23.99 -11.75
C TYR A 5 14.26 -25.37 -11.96
N ILE A 6 13.10 -25.62 -11.37
CA ILE A 6 12.26 -26.77 -11.70
C ILE A 6 11.21 -26.26 -12.69
N SER A 7 11.14 -26.89 -13.86
CA SER A 7 10.11 -26.63 -14.86
C SER A 7 9.00 -27.68 -14.79
N ASP A 8 7.76 -27.27 -15.08
CA ASP A 8 6.66 -28.20 -15.34
C ASP A 8 6.83 -28.92 -16.68
N ASP A 9 5.92 -29.86 -16.98
CA ASP A 9 5.90 -30.63 -18.25
C ASP A 9 5.76 -29.72 -19.50
N ALA A 10 5.25 -28.50 -19.32
CA ALA A 10 5.11 -27.49 -20.36
C ALA A 10 6.33 -26.55 -20.47
N GLY A 11 7.37 -26.74 -19.65
CA GLY A 11 8.60 -25.95 -19.65
C GLY A 11 8.55 -24.67 -18.81
N ASN A 12 7.43 -24.35 -18.14
CA ASN A 12 7.32 -23.17 -17.30
C ASN A 12 8.05 -23.38 -15.98
N HIS A 13 8.92 -22.44 -15.60
CA HIS A 13 9.63 -22.49 -14.32
C HIS A 13 8.65 -22.33 -13.14
N THR A 14 8.36 -23.42 -12.44
CA THR A 14 7.38 -23.47 -11.35
C THR A 14 8.03 -23.27 -9.98
N ALA A 15 9.30 -23.62 -9.82
CA ALA A 15 10.00 -23.47 -8.55
C ALA A 15 11.48 -23.13 -8.74
N VAL A 16 12.07 -22.47 -7.75
CA VAL A 16 13.48 -22.12 -7.69
C VAL A 16 14.08 -22.75 -6.44
N ILE A 17 15.19 -23.47 -6.60
CA ILE A 17 15.95 -24.05 -5.50
C ILE A 17 17.09 -23.10 -5.15
N ILE A 18 17.16 -22.74 -3.87
CA ILE A 18 18.18 -21.84 -3.31
C ILE A 18 18.80 -22.54 -2.08
N PRO A 19 20.13 -22.55 -1.93
CA PRO A 19 20.78 -23.01 -0.71
C PRO A 19 20.27 -22.22 0.52
N ILE A 20 20.06 -22.91 1.64
CA ILE A 20 19.48 -22.30 2.85
C ILE A 20 20.31 -21.11 3.37
N ASN A 21 21.64 -21.16 3.21
CA ASN A 21 22.53 -20.07 3.60
C ASN A 21 22.28 -18.81 2.77
N GLU A 22 22.10 -18.96 1.45
CA GLU A 22 21.81 -17.83 0.56
C GLU A 22 20.40 -17.26 0.84
N TRP A 23 19.42 -18.12 1.13
CA TRP A 23 18.08 -17.68 1.56
C TRP A 23 18.12 -16.87 2.88
N ASN A 24 18.91 -17.32 3.85
CA ASN A 24 19.08 -16.61 5.12
C ASN A 24 19.74 -15.24 4.92
N GLU A 25 20.71 -15.12 4.01
CA GLU A 25 21.31 -13.82 3.67
C GLU A 25 20.32 -12.86 3.02
N ILE A 26 19.51 -13.34 2.06
CA ILE A 26 18.48 -12.51 1.40
C ILE A 26 17.46 -12.03 2.43
N THR A 27 16.93 -12.95 3.25
CA THR A 27 15.92 -12.61 4.25
C THR A 27 16.44 -11.70 5.35
N ALA A 28 17.72 -11.80 5.72
CA ALA A 28 18.36 -10.88 6.66
C ALA A 28 18.56 -9.48 6.06
N LYS A 29 18.95 -9.38 4.78
CA LYS A 29 19.09 -8.09 4.08
C LYS A 29 17.77 -7.36 3.91
N HIS A 30 16.68 -8.11 3.74
CA HIS A 30 15.33 -7.58 3.53
C HIS A 30 14.44 -7.72 4.78
N ALA A 31 15.02 -7.63 5.98
CA ALA A 31 14.29 -7.71 7.23
C ALA A 31 13.30 -6.54 7.43
N ASP A 32 13.59 -5.38 6.82
CA ASP A 32 12.75 -4.19 6.72
C ASP A 32 11.38 -4.48 6.07
N LEU A 33 11.33 -5.41 5.10
CA LEU A 33 10.08 -5.80 4.46
C LEU A 33 9.11 -6.51 5.42
N LYS A 34 9.60 -7.11 6.51
CA LYS A 34 8.72 -7.71 7.54
C LYS A 34 7.96 -6.64 8.31
N GLU A 35 8.59 -5.51 8.59
CA GLU A 35 7.94 -4.38 9.27
C GLU A 35 6.81 -3.77 8.42
N LEU A 36 6.93 -3.88 7.09
CA LEU A 36 5.87 -3.48 6.15
C LEU A 36 4.74 -4.50 6.04
N GLN A 37 5.02 -5.77 6.28
CA GLN A 37 4.04 -6.86 6.31
C GLN A 37 3.21 -6.84 7.61
N ASP A 38 3.82 -6.42 8.72
CA ASP A 38 3.17 -6.19 10.01
C ASP A 38 2.31 -4.91 10.07
N LYS A 39 2.12 -4.19 8.94
CA LYS A 39 0.97 -3.28 8.86
C LYS A 39 -0.26 -4.16 9.02
N PRO A 40 -0.97 -4.06 10.15
CA PRO A 40 -2.06 -4.97 10.37
C PRO A 40 -3.07 -4.72 9.26
N GLU A 41 -3.48 -5.77 8.56
CA GLU A 41 -4.71 -5.76 7.75
C GLU A 41 -5.93 -5.32 8.57
N SER A 42 -5.78 -5.13 9.88
CA SER A 42 -6.72 -4.50 10.79
C SER A 42 -6.55 -2.98 10.95
N ALA A 43 -6.12 -2.24 9.93
CA ALA A 43 -6.78 -0.97 9.70
C ALA A 43 -8.23 -1.32 9.34
N VAL A 44 -9.04 -1.62 10.37
CA VAL A 44 -10.49 -1.85 10.28
C VAL A 44 -10.97 -0.77 9.34
N LYS A 45 -11.38 -1.17 8.13
CA LYS A 45 -11.84 -0.24 7.11
C LYS A 45 -13.10 0.38 7.69
N LYS A 46 -12.93 1.49 8.41
CA LYS A 46 -14.02 2.15 9.11
C LYS A 46 -15.03 2.54 8.06
N LYS A 47 -16.28 2.17 8.29
CA LYS A 47 -17.34 2.50 7.34
C LYS A 47 -17.47 4.04 7.30
N PRO A 48 -17.77 4.65 6.15
CA PRO A 48 -17.95 6.11 6.07
C PRO A 48 -18.95 6.65 7.12
N SER A 49 -19.94 5.85 7.51
CA SER A 49 -20.91 6.18 8.57
C SER A 49 -20.29 6.36 9.96
N GLU A 50 -19.16 5.71 10.26
CA GLU A 50 -18.49 5.85 11.56
C GLU A 50 -17.78 7.20 11.73
N TYR A 51 -17.64 7.95 10.64
CA TYR A 51 -17.12 9.31 10.64
C TYR A 51 -18.23 10.37 10.67
N ALA A 52 -19.51 9.96 10.73
CA ALA A 52 -20.61 10.91 10.83
C ALA A 52 -20.54 11.68 12.16
N GLY A 53 -20.43 13.01 12.09
CA GLY A 53 -20.37 13.88 13.27
C GLY A 53 -18.99 14.04 13.90
N THR A 54 -17.92 13.50 13.30
CA THR A 54 -16.55 13.76 13.77
C THR A 54 -16.04 15.16 13.45
N MET A 55 -16.73 15.87 12.55
CA MET A 55 -16.35 17.20 12.10
C MET A 55 -17.40 18.23 12.53
N SER A 56 -16.95 19.39 13.01
CA SER A 56 -17.85 20.47 13.36
C SER A 56 -18.46 21.10 12.10
N LYS A 57 -19.64 21.72 12.25
CA LYS A 57 -20.32 22.41 11.14
C LYS A 57 -19.48 23.57 10.58
N GLU A 58 -18.72 24.24 11.46
CA GLU A 58 -17.86 25.36 11.08
C GLU A 58 -16.66 24.91 10.25
N GLU A 59 -16.02 23.79 10.64
CA GLU A 59 -14.94 23.19 9.86
C GLU A 59 -15.44 22.67 8.51
N ALA A 60 -16.66 22.12 8.46
CA ALA A 60 -17.32 21.70 7.21
C ALA A 60 -17.51 22.85 6.25
N GLN A 61 -18.01 23.98 6.75
CA GLN A 61 -18.22 25.15 5.90
C GLN A 61 -16.90 25.69 5.34
N LYS A 62 -15.86 25.79 6.17
CA LYS A 62 -14.52 26.21 5.72
C LYS A 62 -13.94 25.28 4.66
N PHE A 63 -14.16 23.98 4.80
CA PHE A 63 -13.67 23.01 3.83
C PHE A 63 -14.40 23.15 2.48
N ILE A 64 -15.70 23.39 2.51
CA ILE A 64 -16.49 23.65 1.30
C ILE A 64 -16.01 24.93 0.60
N GLU A 65 -15.84 26.03 1.36
CA GLU A 65 -15.34 27.30 0.83
C GLU A 65 -13.95 27.16 0.20
N TYR A 66 -13.05 26.41 0.83
CA TYR A 66 -11.72 26.12 0.28
C TYR A 66 -11.78 25.38 -1.06
N VAL A 67 -12.67 24.38 -1.17
CA VAL A 67 -12.86 23.62 -2.42
C VAL A 67 -13.43 24.51 -3.52
N GLU A 68 -14.40 25.38 -3.19
CA GLU A 68 -14.97 26.33 -4.15
C GLU A 68 -13.93 27.33 -4.65
N GLN A 69 -13.11 27.88 -3.75
CA GLN A 69 -12.02 28.78 -4.12
C GLN A 69 -11.02 28.06 -5.04
N SER A 70 -10.61 26.85 -4.67
CA SER A 70 -9.68 26.04 -5.47
C SER A 70 -10.22 25.76 -6.87
N ARG A 71 -11.53 25.46 -6.99
CA ARG A 71 -12.17 25.27 -8.31
C ARG A 71 -12.16 26.55 -9.13
N ASN A 72 -12.50 27.68 -8.52
CA ASN A 72 -12.49 28.97 -9.21
C ASN A 72 -11.09 29.39 -9.66
N GLU A 73 -10.05 29.02 -8.91
CA GLU A 73 -8.66 29.23 -9.30
C GLU A 73 -8.25 28.37 -10.50
N TRP A 74 -8.74 27.12 -10.58
CA TRP A 74 -8.47 26.24 -11.72
C TRP A 74 -9.22 26.66 -13.00
N GLU A 75 -10.42 27.18 -12.86
CA GLU A 75 -11.26 27.68 -13.95
C GLU A 75 -10.90 29.10 -14.41
N ARG A 76 -9.93 29.76 -13.75
CA ARG A 76 -9.50 31.13 -14.11
C ARG A 76 -8.60 31.19 -15.34
N ASP A 77 -7.91 30.08 -15.65
CA ASP A 77 -6.95 29.99 -16.76
C ASP A 77 -7.55 29.30 -18.02
N PHE A 78 -8.86 29.03 -18.03
CA PHE A 78 -9.66 28.60 -19.18
C PHE A 78 -10.60 29.71 -19.65
#